data_AF-A0A520HFD3-F1
#
_entry.id   AF-A0A520HFD3-F1
#
_cell.length_a   1.000
_cell.length_b   1.000
_cell.length_c   1.000
_cell.angle_alpha   90.00
_cell.angle_beta   90.00
_cell.angle_gamma   90.00
#
_symmetry.space_group_name_H-M   'P 1'
#
loop_
_entity.id
_entity.type
_entity.pdbx_description
1 polymer ?
#
loop_
_entity_poly.entity_id
_entity_poly.type
_entity_poly.pdbx_seq_one_letter_code
_entity_poly.pdbx_strand_id
1 'polypeptide(L)'
;MANKQYTSIIRLFRHCDIAIEGQFNLSRVKKQLQAEFNIAQGGFIEVEGHTYTRHAVIEEIELPDFEQRLSFHKLIWERPNILSILEQNTGDIAALTDEFRPLWKNAEFDQFLSSYFVGPFNYLSRTLLAKAGFKELAALYAFEPFLMADEREEGLRPVRIFLDDNLRTLRNVTKENYNMMRENIAVWIDAEWNYLFNQLPDEFYERKNDLVDWYHDSPADWLQWLQ
;
A
#
# COMPACT_ATOMS: atom_id res chain seq x y z
N MET A 1 -15.22 -3.55 0.58
CA MET A 1 -15.73 -2.36 -0.15
C MET A 1 -14.87 -2.20 -1.39
N ALA A 2 -15.31 -1.51 -2.45
CA ALA A 2 -14.43 -1.28 -3.61
C ALA A 2 -13.25 -0.39 -3.17
N ASN A 3 -12.01 -0.76 -3.51
CA ASN A 3 -10.83 0.06 -3.21
C ASN A 3 -11.02 1.47 -3.78
N LYS A 4 -11.06 2.47 -2.91
CA LYS A 4 -11.14 3.88 -3.29
C LYS A 4 -9.72 4.37 -3.57
N GLN A 5 -9.37 4.58 -4.85
CA GLN A 5 -8.11 5.22 -5.19
C GLN A 5 -8.09 6.63 -4.59
N TYR A 6 -7.02 6.99 -3.90
CA TYR A 6 -6.85 8.36 -3.43
C TYR A 6 -6.71 9.31 -4.62
N THR A 7 -7.32 10.48 -4.51
CA THR A 7 -7.08 11.59 -5.42
C THR A 7 -7.14 12.86 -4.60
N SER A 8 -6.03 13.59 -4.57
CA SER A 8 -5.89 14.77 -3.71
C SER A 8 -6.88 15.87 -4.10
N ILE A 9 -7.74 16.26 -3.16
CA ILE A 9 -8.65 17.41 -3.35
C ILE A 9 -7.88 18.74 -3.40
N ILE A 10 -6.68 18.81 -2.83
CA ILE A 10 -5.81 20.00 -2.85
C ILE A 10 -5.43 20.39 -4.28
N ARG A 11 -5.19 19.41 -5.16
CA ARG A 11 -4.91 19.65 -6.58
C ARG A 11 -6.08 20.38 -7.26
N LEU A 12 -7.31 19.90 -7.05
CA LEU A 12 -8.51 20.57 -7.56
C LEU A 12 -8.67 21.98 -6.97
N PHE A 13 -8.45 22.14 -5.67
CA PHE A 13 -8.57 23.45 -5.03
C PHE A 13 -7.58 24.45 -5.61
N ARG A 14 -6.33 24.04 -5.86
CA ARG A 14 -5.35 24.89 -6.54
C ARG A 14 -5.76 25.22 -7.98
N HIS A 15 -6.29 24.26 -8.73
CA HIS A 15 -6.77 24.49 -10.09
C HIS A 15 -7.92 25.51 -10.14
N CYS A 16 -8.81 25.48 -9.16
CA CYS A 16 -9.96 26.37 -9.07
C CYS A 16 -9.66 27.67 -8.31
N ASP A 17 -8.40 28.01 -8.00
CA ASP A 17 -8.02 29.18 -7.19
C ASP A 17 -8.73 29.26 -5.83
N ILE A 18 -8.93 28.11 -5.18
CA ILE A 18 -9.50 28.00 -3.84
C ILE A 18 -8.38 28.09 -2.81
N ALA A 19 -8.42 29.15 -2.00
CA ALA A 19 -7.48 29.33 -0.90
C ALA A 19 -7.69 28.26 0.17
N ILE A 20 -6.64 27.47 0.39
CA ILE A 20 -6.57 26.45 1.45
C ILE A 20 -5.85 26.95 2.69
N GLU A 21 -5.09 28.04 2.58
CA GLU A 21 -4.36 28.65 3.70
C GLU A 21 -5.19 29.74 4.39
N GLY A 22 -5.16 29.77 5.73
CA GLY A 22 -5.90 30.74 6.54
C GLY A 22 -7.30 30.27 6.96
N GLN A 23 -8.23 31.20 7.14
CA GLN A 23 -9.62 30.88 7.54
C GLN A 23 -10.36 30.21 6.38
N PHE A 24 -10.47 28.88 6.45
CA PHE A 24 -11.20 28.08 5.48
C PHE A 24 -12.70 28.36 5.59
N ASN A 25 -13.35 28.69 4.47
CA ASN A 25 -14.80 28.95 4.42
C ASN A 25 -15.48 27.94 3.50
N LEU A 26 -15.99 26.86 4.10
CA LEU A 26 -16.62 25.77 3.37
C LEU A 26 -17.81 26.23 2.50
N SER A 27 -18.60 27.20 2.97
CA SER A 27 -19.75 27.71 2.20
C SER A 27 -19.31 28.40 0.91
N ARG A 28 -18.25 29.22 0.98
CA ARG A 28 -17.66 29.87 -0.20
C ARG A 28 -17.06 28.84 -1.15
N VAL A 29 -16.30 27.89 -0.62
CA VAL A 29 -15.66 26.81 -1.39
C VAL A 29 -16.70 25.98 -2.13
N LYS A 30 -17.79 25.59 -1.47
CA LYS A 30 -18.90 24.86 -2.08
C LYS A 30 -19.52 25.62 -3.25
N LYS A 31 -19.77 26.93 -3.10
CA LYS A 31 -20.32 27.76 -4.18
C LYS A 31 -19.36 27.84 -5.37
N GLN A 32 -18.07 28.01 -5.10
CA GLN A 32 -17.03 28.07 -6.13
C GLN A 32 -16.95 26.75 -6.89
N LEU A 33 -16.80 25.61 -6.21
CA LEU A 33 -16.78 24.28 -6.82
C LEU A 33 -18.06 24.00 -7.63
N GLN A 34 -19.23 24.38 -7.12
CA GLN A 34 -20.48 24.24 -7.86
C GLN A 34 -20.47 25.03 -9.18
N ALA A 35 -19.93 26.25 -9.17
CA ALA A 35 -19.78 27.06 -10.38
C ALA A 35 -18.80 26.41 -11.37
N GLU A 36 -17.63 25.97 -10.90
CA GLU A 36 -16.62 25.29 -11.73
C GLU A 36 -17.18 24.03 -12.40
N PHE A 37 -17.86 23.16 -11.65
CA PHE A 37 -18.49 21.96 -12.19
C PHE A 37 -19.68 22.24 -13.13
N ASN A 38 -20.34 23.41 -13.02
CA ASN A 38 -21.38 23.81 -13.97
C ASN A 38 -20.81 24.31 -15.29
N ILE A 39 -19.59 24.86 -15.26
CA ILE A 39 -18.87 25.34 -16.45
C ILE A 39 -18.20 24.17 -17.19
N ALA A 40 -17.70 23.19 -16.43
CA ALA A 40 -17.02 22.02 -16.99
C ALA A 40 -17.94 21.19 -17.89
N GLN A 41 -17.57 21.03 -19.16
CA GLN A 41 -18.31 20.22 -20.11
C GLN A 41 -18.27 18.74 -19.69
N GLY A 42 -19.43 18.12 -19.49
CA GLY A 42 -19.55 16.73 -19.06
C GLY A 42 -19.62 16.51 -17.55
N GLY A 43 -19.54 17.56 -16.72
CA GLY A 43 -19.74 17.46 -15.27
C GLY A 43 -18.58 16.87 -14.47
N PHE A 44 -17.39 16.80 -15.08
CA PHE A 44 -16.12 16.44 -14.43
C PHE A 44 -15.04 17.45 -14.79
N ILE A 45 -14.02 17.56 -13.93
CA ILE A 45 -12.85 18.43 -14.13
C ILE A 45 -11.62 17.53 -14.16
N GLU A 46 -10.76 17.69 -15.17
CA GLU A 46 -9.49 16.95 -15.26
C GLU A 46 -8.33 17.88 -14.94
N VAL A 47 -7.48 17.46 -13.99
CA VAL A 47 -6.29 18.21 -13.58
C VAL A 47 -5.12 17.23 -13.48
N GLU A 48 -4.06 17.48 -14.25
CA GLU A 48 -2.83 16.66 -14.23
C GLU A 48 -3.08 15.15 -14.44
N GLY A 49 -4.07 14.79 -15.27
CA GLY A 49 -4.43 13.39 -15.52
C GLY A 49 -5.35 12.75 -14.47
N HIS A 50 -5.80 13.51 -13.47
CA HIS A 50 -6.79 13.07 -12.48
C HIS A 50 -8.18 13.64 -12.80
N THR A 51 -9.19 12.77 -12.80
CA THR A 51 -10.59 13.16 -13.05
C THR A 51 -11.33 13.35 -11.73
N TYR A 52 -11.90 14.53 -11.54
CA TYR A 52 -12.76 14.87 -10.42
C TYR A 52 -14.21 14.89 -10.87
N THR A 53 -15.06 14.05 -10.27
CA THR A 53 -16.50 14.12 -10.52
C THR A 53 -17.17 15.04 -9.51
N ARG A 54 -18.21 15.74 -9.95
CA ARG A 54 -19.00 16.59 -9.05
C ARG A 54 -19.51 15.83 -7.84
N HIS A 55 -20.02 14.61 -8.05
CA HIS A 55 -20.58 13.81 -6.96
C HIS A 55 -19.54 13.48 -5.89
N ALA A 56 -18.38 12.94 -6.29
CA ALA A 56 -17.33 12.54 -5.34
C ALA A 56 -16.76 13.74 -4.57
N VAL A 57 -16.56 14.88 -5.23
CA VAL A 57 -16.04 16.08 -4.57
C VAL A 57 -17.05 16.67 -3.61
N ILE A 58 -18.32 16.78 -4.02
CA ILE A 58 -19.36 17.34 -3.15
C ILE A 58 -19.63 16.43 -1.96
N GLU A 59 -19.64 15.11 -2.16
CA GLU A 59 -19.75 14.13 -1.07
C GLU A 59 -18.62 14.30 -0.04
N GLU A 60 -17.37 14.43 -0.50
CA GLU A 60 -16.21 14.62 0.39
C GLU A 60 -16.29 15.91 1.21
N ILE A 61 -16.62 17.05 0.58
CA ILE A 61 -16.66 18.35 1.28
C ILE A 61 -17.88 18.53 2.19
N GLU A 62 -18.91 17.71 2.02
CA GLU A 62 -20.12 17.73 2.86
C GLU A 62 -19.99 16.85 4.11
N LEU A 63 -18.90 16.11 4.25
CA LEU A 63 -18.63 15.33 5.46
C LEU A 63 -18.52 16.25 6.69
N PRO A 64 -19.11 15.88 7.84
CA PRO A 64 -19.11 16.70 9.05
C PRO A 64 -17.70 17.04 9.56
N ASP A 65 -16.73 16.17 9.31
CA ASP A 65 -15.33 16.26 9.72
C ASP A 65 -14.42 16.79 8.59
N PHE A 66 -14.98 17.39 7.53
CA PHE A 66 -14.19 17.79 6.36
C PHE A 66 -13.03 18.73 6.68
N GLU A 67 -13.16 19.66 7.63
CA GLU A 67 -12.05 20.54 8.02
C GLU A 67 -10.85 19.75 8.56
N GLN A 68 -11.10 18.70 9.35
CA GLN A 68 -10.06 17.80 9.84
C GLN A 68 -9.49 16.97 8.68
N ARG A 69 -10.34 16.40 7.83
CA ARG A 69 -9.91 15.64 6.64
C ARG A 69 -9.08 16.47 5.67
N LEU A 70 -9.42 17.75 5.51
CA LEU A 70 -8.65 18.71 4.72
C LEU A 70 -7.23 18.88 5.28
N SER A 71 -7.07 18.89 6.60
CA SER A 71 -5.73 18.91 7.21
C SER A 71 -4.92 17.66 6.87
N PHE A 72 -5.55 16.48 6.82
CA PHE A 72 -4.89 15.24 6.41
C PHE A 72 -4.55 15.23 4.92
N HIS A 73 -5.45 15.73 4.06
CA HIS A 73 -5.15 15.95 2.65
C HIS A 73 -3.94 16.87 2.45
N LYS A 74 -3.80 17.94 3.24
CA LYS A 74 -2.62 18.81 3.22
C LYS A 74 -1.35 18.05 3.64
N LEU A 75 -1.42 17.28 4.71
CA LEU A 75 -0.27 16.47 5.18
C LEU A 75 0.22 15.50 4.10
N ILE A 76 -0.69 14.84 3.39
CA ILE A 76 -0.34 13.97 2.26
C ILE A 76 0.23 14.79 1.11
N TRP A 77 -0.39 15.93 0.78
CA TRP A 77 0.05 16.79 -0.32
C TRP A 77 1.48 17.32 -0.14
N GLU A 78 1.88 17.61 1.10
CA GLU A 78 3.23 18.06 1.45
C GLU A 78 4.28 16.94 1.43
N ARG A 79 3.86 15.70 1.21
CA ARG A 79 4.69 14.48 1.25
C ARG A 79 4.61 13.75 -0.10
N PRO A 80 5.44 14.14 -1.08
CA PRO A 80 5.31 13.69 -2.46
C PRO A 80 5.37 12.18 -2.63
N ASN A 81 6.15 11.47 -1.80
CA ASN A 81 6.30 10.03 -1.92
C ASN A 81 5.04 9.31 -1.42
N ILE A 82 4.46 9.75 -0.28
CA ILE A 82 3.15 9.26 0.17
C ILE A 82 2.09 9.53 -0.91
N LEU A 83 2.04 10.75 -1.44
CA LEU A 83 1.08 11.12 -2.49
C LEU A 83 1.21 10.21 -3.72
N SER A 84 2.44 9.98 -4.20
CA SER A 84 2.72 9.11 -5.34
C SER A 84 2.25 7.68 -5.11
N ILE A 85 2.46 7.13 -3.91
CA ILE A 85 2.01 5.78 -3.57
C ILE A 85 0.49 5.70 -3.59
N LEU A 86 -0.17 6.66 -2.94
CA LEU A 86 -1.62 6.67 -2.81
C LEU A 86 -2.33 6.91 -4.15
N GLU A 87 -1.74 7.68 -5.07
CA GLU A 87 -2.36 8.01 -6.35
C GLU A 87 -1.94 7.11 -7.51
N GLN A 88 -0.71 6.60 -7.49
CA GLN A 88 -0.09 5.93 -8.64
C GLN A 88 0.44 4.53 -8.31
N ASN A 89 0.39 4.11 -7.04
CA ASN A 89 1.01 2.87 -6.54
C ASN A 89 2.52 2.79 -6.81
N THR A 90 3.19 3.95 -6.87
CA THR A 90 4.62 4.08 -7.13
C THR A 90 5.26 4.96 -6.07
N GLY A 91 6.46 4.61 -5.61
CA GLY A 91 7.22 5.42 -4.67
C GLY A 91 8.47 4.71 -4.16
N ASP A 92 9.33 5.48 -3.51
CA ASP A 92 10.52 4.98 -2.84
C ASP A 92 10.17 4.50 -1.43
N ILE A 93 10.07 3.18 -1.24
CA ILE A 93 9.72 2.59 0.07
C ILE A 93 10.75 2.95 1.14
N ALA A 94 12.02 3.16 0.78
CA ALA A 94 13.04 3.54 1.76
C ALA A 94 12.80 4.96 2.29
N ALA A 95 12.34 5.88 1.44
CA ALA A 95 12.01 7.25 1.83
C ALA A 95 10.69 7.38 2.62
N LEU A 96 9.78 6.41 2.50
CA LEU A 96 8.49 6.44 3.20
C LEU A 96 8.63 6.55 4.72
N THR A 97 9.64 5.91 5.31
CA THR A 97 9.77 5.85 6.77
C THR A 97 9.92 7.25 7.35
N ASP A 98 10.70 8.12 6.70
CA ASP A 98 10.91 9.48 7.15
C ASP A 98 9.67 10.36 6.92
N GLU A 99 8.93 10.15 5.82
CA GLU A 99 7.69 10.90 5.53
C GLU A 99 6.53 10.54 6.48
N PHE A 100 6.40 9.27 6.86
CA PHE A 100 5.36 8.78 7.78
C PHE A 100 5.71 8.96 9.26
N ARG A 101 6.99 9.02 9.64
CA ARG A 101 7.41 9.21 11.04
C ARG A 101 6.68 10.33 11.79
N PRO A 102 6.48 11.55 11.23
CA PRO A 102 5.75 12.61 11.92
C PRO A 102 4.24 12.36 12.02
N LEU A 103 3.71 11.39 11.27
CA LEU A 103 2.28 11.04 11.23
C LEU A 103 1.93 9.86 12.15
N TRP A 104 2.93 9.15 12.67
CA TRP A 104 2.71 8.05 13.60
C TRP A 104 2.00 8.48 14.88
N LYS A 105 1.18 7.56 15.40
CA LYS A 105 0.37 7.73 16.62
C LYS A 105 -0.74 8.78 16.49
N ASN A 106 -1.24 8.99 15.28
CA ASN A 106 -2.42 9.82 15.01
C ASN A 106 -3.55 8.91 14.53
N ALA A 107 -4.37 8.42 15.47
CA ALA A 107 -5.40 7.44 15.18
C ALA A 107 -6.44 7.95 14.17
N GLU A 108 -6.75 9.25 14.21
CA GLU A 108 -7.66 9.89 13.27
C GLU A 108 -7.07 9.92 11.84
N PHE A 109 -5.77 10.17 11.71
CA PHE A 109 -5.08 10.09 10.43
C PHE A 109 -4.99 8.65 9.93
N ASP A 110 -4.69 7.69 10.81
CA ASP A 110 -4.61 6.27 10.47
C ASP A 110 -5.96 5.80 9.90
N GLN A 111 -7.07 6.14 10.57
CA GLN A 111 -8.43 5.84 10.11
C GLN A 111 -8.76 6.50 8.76
N PHE A 112 -8.36 7.75 8.57
CA PHE A 112 -8.54 8.45 7.30
C PHE A 112 -7.75 7.78 6.16
N LEU A 113 -6.48 7.46 6.41
CA LEU A 113 -5.55 6.95 5.42
C LEU A 113 -5.85 5.52 5.01
N SER A 114 -6.26 4.67 5.95
CA SER A 114 -6.35 3.21 5.75
C SER A 114 -7.12 2.82 4.49
N SER A 115 -8.31 3.41 4.29
CA SER A 115 -9.18 3.15 3.13
C SER A 115 -8.54 3.47 1.77
N TYR A 116 -7.54 4.36 1.76
CA TYR A 116 -6.78 4.75 0.59
C TYR A 116 -5.46 3.97 0.44
N PHE A 117 -4.97 3.38 1.53
CA PHE A 117 -3.65 2.76 1.60
C PHE A 117 -3.68 1.25 1.37
N VAL A 118 -4.78 0.57 1.71
CA VAL A 118 -4.92 -0.89 1.54
C VAL A 118 -4.69 -1.34 0.09
N GLY A 119 -5.23 -0.62 -0.89
CA GLY A 119 -5.05 -0.88 -2.32
C GLY A 119 -3.58 -0.78 -2.77
N PRO A 120 -2.93 0.39 -2.58
CA PRO A 120 -1.51 0.56 -2.85
C PRO A 120 -0.61 -0.43 -2.11
N PHE A 121 -0.87 -0.69 -0.83
CA PHE A 121 -0.11 -1.64 -0.03
C PHE A 121 -0.18 -3.06 -0.62
N ASN A 122 -1.38 -3.52 -0.99
CA ASN A 122 -1.58 -4.79 -1.69
C ASN A 122 -0.84 -4.83 -3.04
N TYR A 123 -1.00 -3.79 -3.85
CA TYR A 123 -0.36 -3.70 -5.16
C TYR A 123 1.17 -3.76 -5.07
N LEU A 124 1.76 -2.96 -4.18
CA LEU A 124 3.20 -2.93 -3.94
C LEU A 124 3.67 -4.30 -3.42
N SER A 125 2.96 -4.89 -2.46
CA SER A 125 3.31 -6.21 -1.91
C SER A 125 3.40 -7.27 -3.01
N ARG A 126 2.37 -7.37 -3.85
CA ARG A 126 2.33 -8.29 -5.00
C ARG A 126 3.47 -8.04 -5.98
N THR A 127 3.74 -6.77 -6.30
CA THR A 127 4.79 -6.38 -7.25
C THR A 127 6.18 -6.73 -6.72
N LEU A 128 6.43 -6.50 -5.43
CA LEU A 128 7.69 -6.84 -4.76
C LEU A 128 7.90 -8.36 -4.70
N LEU A 129 6.86 -9.12 -4.34
CA LEU A 129 6.90 -10.59 -4.34
C LEU A 129 7.24 -11.16 -5.73
N ALA A 130 6.60 -10.65 -6.78
CA ALA A 130 6.81 -11.12 -8.15
C ALA A 130 8.26 -10.92 -8.66
N LYS A 131 8.98 -9.94 -8.13
CA LYS A 131 10.38 -9.64 -8.50
C LYS A 131 11.41 -10.08 -7.45
N ALA A 132 10.99 -10.88 -6.46
CA ALA A 132 11.82 -11.26 -5.30
C ALA A 132 12.42 -10.06 -4.52
N GLY A 133 11.73 -8.92 -4.49
CA GLY A 133 12.10 -7.69 -3.77
C GLY A 133 11.82 -7.78 -2.27
N PHE A 134 12.41 -8.77 -1.60
CA PHE A 134 12.09 -9.12 -0.21
C PHE A 134 12.54 -8.07 0.81
N LYS A 135 13.64 -7.37 0.56
CA LYS A 135 14.13 -6.31 1.43
C LYS A 135 13.19 -5.10 1.44
N GLU A 136 12.73 -4.67 0.26
CA GLU A 136 11.75 -3.60 0.13
C GLU A 136 10.39 -4.01 0.67
N LEU A 137 10.00 -5.28 0.50
CA LEU A 137 8.76 -5.79 1.08
C LEU A 137 8.80 -5.80 2.61
N ALA A 138 9.94 -6.19 3.20
CA ALA A 138 10.15 -6.11 4.63
C ALA A 138 10.05 -4.66 5.14
N ALA A 139 10.60 -3.70 4.39
CA ALA A 139 10.46 -2.28 4.71
C ALA A 139 9.00 -1.79 4.58
N LEU A 140 8.24 -2.27 3.59
CA LEU A 140 6.83 -1.95 3.42
C LEU A 140 5.99 -2.40 4.63
N TYR A 141 6.32 -3.52 5.26
CA TYR A 141 5.60 -4.02 6.43
C TYR A 141 5.75 -3.15 7.68
N ALA A 142 6.74 -2.24 7.73
CA ALA A 142 6.78 -1.22 8.78
C ALA A 142 5.57 -0.27 8.76
N PHE A 143 4.81 -0.25 7.65
CA PHE A 143 3.59 0.56 7.46
C PHE A 143 2.31 -0.26 7.60
N GLU A 144 2.39 -1.55 7.92
CA GLU A 144 1.23 -2.40 8.21
C GLU A 144 0.30 -1.83 9.31
N PRO A 145 0.79 -1.10 10.35
CA PRO A 145 -0.09 -0.49 11.34
C PRO A 145 -1.09 0.54 10.79
N PHE A 146 -0.90 1.05 9.57
CA PHE A 146 -1.87 1.93 8.92
C PHE A 146 -3.07 1.17 8.32
N LEU A 147 -3.05 -0.17 8.32
CA LEU A 147 -4.17 -1.00 7.89
C LEU A 147 -5.11 -1.27 9.08
N MET A 148 -6.35 -0.83 8.97
CA MET A 148 -7.41 -1.17 9.92
C MET A 148 -7.70 -2.67 9.91
N ALA A 149 -8.18 -3.19 11.04
CA ALA A 149 -8.34 -4.63 11.28
C ALA A 149 -9.18 -5.34 10.21
N ASP A 150 -10.23 -4.69 9.69
CA ASP A 150 -11.12 -5.19 8.64
C ASP A 150 -10.52 -5.12 7.23
N GLU A 151 -9.47 -4.32 7.03
CA GLU A 151 -8.75 -4.15 5.75
C GLU A 151 -7.48 -5.00 5.67
N ARG A 152 -6.96 -5.49 6.81
CA ARG A 152 -5.74 -6.30 6.87
C ARG A 152 -5.74 -7.51 5.94
N GLU A 153 -6.84 -8.27 5.92
CA GLU A 153 -6.94 -9.45 5.04
C GLU A 153 -6.82 -9.08 3.57
N GLU A 154 -7.34 -7.92 3.17
CA GLU A 154 -7.18 -7.44 1.79
C GLU A 154 -5.75 -6.96 1.53
N GLY A 155 -5.18 -6.17 2.43
CA GLY A 155 -3.81 -5.65 2.31
C GLY A 155 -2.75 -6.75 2.23
N LEU A 156 -2.90 -7.79 3.07
CA LEU A 156 -1.92 -8.87 3.23
C LEU A 156 -2.20 -10.11 2.37
N ARG A 157 -3.31 -10.13 1.63
CA ARG A 157 -3.67 -11.24 0.72
C ARG A 157 -2.52 -11.70 -0.19
N PRO A 158 -1.73 -10.83 -0.85
CA PRO A 158 -0.66 -11.27 -1.75
C PRO A 158 0.40 -12.09 -1.03
N VAL A 159 0.70 -11.71 0.22
CA VAL A 159 1.67 -12.39 1.09
C VAL A 159 1.14 -13.75 1.49
N ARG A 160 -0.13 -13.81 1.91
CA ARG A 160 -0.80 -15.07 2.25
C ARG A 160 -0.74 -16.07 1.10
N ILE A 161 -1.15 -15.65 -0.09
CA ILE A 161 -1.13 -16.47 -1.30
C ILE A 161 0.30 -16.92 -1.62
N PHE A 162 1.26 -15.99 -1.59
CA PHE A 162 2.66 -16.31 -1.85
C PHE A 162 3.19 -17.37 -0.89
N LEU A 163 2.98 -17.21 0.42
CA LEU A 163 3.44 -18.18 1.42
C LEU A 163 2.76 -19.54 1.23
N ASP A 164 1.44 -19.58 1.00
CA ASP A 164 0.69 -20.82 0.81
C ASP A 164 1.13 -21.58 -0.45
N ASP A 165 1.30 -20.89 -1.58
CA ASP A 165 1.74 -21.50 -2.83
C ASP A 165 3.18 -22.02 -2.75
N ASN A 166 4.06 -21.28 -2.07
CA ASN A 166 5.44 -21.71 -1.88
C ASN A 166 5.55 -22.86 -0.89
N LEU A 167 4.85 -22.83 0.24
CA LEU A 167 4.79 -23.96 1.17
C LEU A 167 4.31 -25.24 0.48
N ARG A 168 3.27 -25.15 -0.35
CA ARG A 168 2.80 -26.30 -1.15
C ARG A 168 3.88 -26.80 -2.11
N THR A 169 4.59 -25.89 -2.78
CA THR A 169 5.65 -26.25 -3.73
C THR A 169 6.81 -26.93 -3.00
N LEU A 170 7.28 -26.35 -1.90
CA LEU A 170 8.40 -26.84 -1.09
C LEU A 170 8.12 -28.21 -0.48
N ARG A 171 6.89 -28.46 0.03
CA ARG A 171 6.46 -29.77 0.55
C ARG A 171 6.49 -30.89 -0.48
N ASN A 172 6.43 -30.56 -1.77
CA ASN A 172 6.48 -31.55 -2.86
C ASN A 172 7.89 -31.78 -3.41
N VAL A 173 8.91 -31.09 -2.88
CA VAL A 173 10.31 -31.31 -3.26
C VAL A 173 10.83 -32.55 -2.53
N THR A 174 11.36 -33.49 -3.30
CA THR A 174 12.03 -34.70 -2.83
C THR A 174 13.43 -34.80 -3.43
N LYS A 175 14.25 -35.73 -2.96
CA LYS A 175 15.61 -35.92 -3.45
C LYS A 175 15.65 -36.27 -4.93
N GLU A 176 14.67 -37.05 -5.35
CA GLU A 176 14.55 -37.60 -6.70
C GLU A 176 14.12 -36.53 -7.70
N ASN A 177 13.33 -35.53 -7.27
CA ASN A 177 12.78 -34.50 -8.15
C ASN A 177 13.46 -33.13 -8.00
N TYR A 178 14.42 -32.98 -7.07
CA TYR A 178 15.06 -31.70 -6.73
C TYR A 178 15.56 -30.94 -7.95
N ASN A 179 16.34 -31.59 -8.83
CA ASN A 179 16.90 -30.94 -10.01
C ASN A 179 15.82 -30.41 -10.97
N MET A 180 14.69 -31.11 -11.08
CA MET A 180 13.55 -30.68 -11.88
C MET A 180 12.78 -29.53 -11.18
N MET A 181 12.67 -29.58 -9.87
CA MET A 181 11.96 -28.58 -9.06
C MET A 181 12.79 -27.32 -8.77
N ARG A 182 14.10 -27.35 -9.04
CA ARG A 182 15.05 -26.30 -8.68
C ARG A 182 14.62 -24.92 -9.19
N GLU A 183 14.14 -24.82 -10.42
CA GLU A 183 13.65 -23.55 -10.99
C GLU A 183 12.42 -23.02 -10.22
N ASN A 184 11.53 -23.91 -9.79
CA ASN A 184 10.31 -23.54 -9.05
C ASN A 184 10.59 -23.08 -7.61
N ILE A 185 11.74 -23.47 -7.04
CA ILE A 185 12.15 -23.07 -5.69
C ILE A 185 13.36 -22.13 -5.68
N ALA A 186 13.82 -21.66 -6.85
CA ALA A 186 15.02 -20.83 -6.98
C ALA A 186 14.96 -19.58 -6.10
N VAL A 187 13.78 -18.99 -5.94
CA VAL A 187 13.56 -17.82 -5.07
C VAL A 187 13.94 -18.09 -3.60
N TRP A 188 13.85 -19.33 -3.12
CA TRP A 188 14.24 -19.72 -1.76
C TRP A 188 15.72 -20.06 -1.62
N ILE A 189 16.40 -20.33 -2.73
CA ILE A 189 17.82 -20.66 -2.79
C ILE A 189 18.65 -19.38 -2.96
N ASP A 190 18.22 -18.51 -3.88
CA ASP A 190 19.07 -17.44 -4.42
C ASP A 190 18.73 -16.05 -3.83
N ALA A 191 17.59 -15.87 -3.17
CA ALA A 191 17.16 -14.57 -2.66
C ALA A 191 17.34 -14.42 -1.14
N GLU A 192 17.46 -13.18 -0.69
CA GLU A 192 17.64 -12.81 0.73
C GLU A 192 16.31 -12.80 1.51
N TRP A 193 15.68 -13.96 1.63
CA TRP A 193 14.37 -14.13 2.27
C TRP A 193 14.37 -13.84 3.79
N ASN A 194 15.54 -13.87 4.42
CA ASN A 194 15.73 -13.57 5.85
C ASN A 194 15.24 -12.15 6.22
N TYR A 195 15.37 -11.17 5.33
CA TYR A 195 14.84 -9.82 5.57
C TYR A 195 13.32 -9.82 5.71
N LEU A 196 12.64 -10.54 4.81
CA LEU A 196 11.18 -10.65 4.83
C LEU A 196 10.70 -11.36 6.10
N PHE A 197 11.32 -12.49 6.46
CA PHE A 197 10.87 -13.34 7.56
C PHE A 197 10.95 -12.67 8.93
N ASN A 198 11.94 -11.79 9.12
CA ASN A 198 12.09 -11.03 10.35
C ASN A 198 11.06 -9.92 10.51
N GLN A 199 10.36 -9.56 9.43
CA GLN A 199 9.36 -8.49 9.41
C GLN A 199 7.96 -8.98 9.04
N LEU A 200 7.75 -10.29 8.88
CA LEU A 200 6.43 -10.85 8.59
C LEU A 200 5.45 -10.47 9.70
N PRO A 201 4.25 -9.98 9.35
CA PRO A 201 3.19 -9.76 10.32
C PRO A 201 2.88 -11.02 11.14
N ASP A 202 2.50 -10.81 12.42
CA ASP A 202 2.30 -11.88 13.40
C ASP A 202 1.30 -12.96 12.94
N GLU A 203 0.31 -12.60 12.12
CA GLU A 203 -0.66 -13.53 11.56
C GLU A 203 -0.05 -14.61 10.65
N PHE A 204 1.19 -14.43 10.21
CA PHE A 204 1.94 -15.39 9.40
C PHE A 204 2.92 -16.24 10.23
N TYR A 205 2.90 -16.15 11.56
CA TYR A 205 3.85 -16.84 12.42
C TYR A 205 3.87 -18.37 12.22
N GLU A 206 2.71 -19.01 12.09
CA GLU A 206 2.65 -20.46 11.83
C GLU A 206 3.28 -20.84 10.49
N ARG A 207 2.97 -20.08 9.43
CA ARG A 207 3.55 -20.29 8.09
C ARG A 207 5.06 -20.07 8.08
N LYS A 208 5.53 -19.08 8.86
CA LYS A 208 6.96 -18.83 9.07
C LYS A 208 7.64 -20.05 9.70
N ASN A 209 7.04 -20.66 10.72
CA ASN A 209 7.60 -21.86 11.34
C ASN A 209 7.62 -23.03 10.36
N ASP A 210 6.53 -23.27 9.62
CA ASP A 210 6.49 -24.32 8.59
C ASP A 210 7.63 -24.17 7.54
N LEU A 211 7.95 -22.93 7.16
CA LEU A 211 9.03 -22.64 6.22
C LEU A 211 10.42 -22.82 6.85
N VAL A 212 10.59 -22.45 8.12
CA VAL A 212 11.83 -22.64 8.88
C VAL A 212 12.09 -24.13 9.11
N ASP A 213 11.06 -24.89 9.48
CA ASP A 213 11.12 -26.34 9.63
C ASP A 213 11.47 -26.97 8.28
N TRP A 214 10.82 -26.56 7.18
CA TRP A 214 11.23 -27.00 5.85
C TRP A 214 12.67 -26.63 5.53
N TYR A 215 13.21 -25.50 5.98
CA TYR A 215 14.61 -25.13 5.71
C TYR A 215 15.61 -25.96 6.54
N HIS A 216 15.26 -26.33 7.76
CA HIS A 216 16.09 -27.16 8.64
C HIS A 216 16.00 -28.66 8.34
N ASP A 217 14.80 -29.16 8.04
CA ASP A 217 14.53 -30.53 7.59
C ASP A 217 14.79 -30.70 6.10
N SER A 218 14.79 -29.59 5.35
CA SER A 218 15.44 -29.56 4.07
C SER A 218 16.87 -29.97 4.34
N PRO A 219 17.36 -30.92 3.58
CA PRO A 219 18.73 -31.32 3.71
C PRO A 219 19.59 -30.15 3.26
N ALA A 220 19.98 -29.31 4.21
CA ALA A 220 21.09 -28.39 4.12
C ALA A 220 22.39 -29.15 3.73
N ASP A 221 22.38 -30.48 3.82
CA ASP A 221 23.34 -31.39 3.20
C ASP A 221 23.29 -31.43 1.66
N TRP A 222 22.23 -30.98 0.97
CA TRP A 222 22.16 -31.02 -0.50
C TRP A 222 22.99 -29.92 -1.18
N LEU A 223 23.30 -28.82 -0.48
CA LEU A 223 24.28 -27.83 -0.93
C LEU A 223 25.72 -28.39 -0.89
N GLN A 224 26.01 -29.40 -0.06
CA GLN A 224 27.31 -30.11 -0.07
C GLN A 224 27.46 -31.07 -1.26
N TRP A 225 26.37 -31.46 -1.93
CA TRP A 225 26.41 -32.34 -3.12
C TRP A 225 26.64 -31.58 -4.44
N LEU A 226 26.75 -30.25 -4.38
CA LEU A 226 27.01 -29.38 -5.54
C LEU A 226 28.43 -28.75 -5.51
N GLN A 227 29.28 -29.15 -4.57
CA GLN A 227 30.73 -28.94 -4.62
C GLN A 227 31.43 -30.21 -5.12
#